data_AF-A0A8C9W8B8-F1
#
_entry.id   AF-A0A8C9W8B8-F1
#
_cell.length_a   1.000
_cell.length_b   1.000
_cell.length_c   1.000
_cell.angle_alpha   90.00
_cell.angle_beta   90.00
_cell.angle_gamma   90.00
#
_symmetry.space_group_name_H-M   'P 1'
#
loop_
_entity.id
_entity.type
_entity.pdbx_description
1 polymer ?
#
loop_
_entity_poly.entity_id
_entity_poly.type
_entity_poly.pdbx_seq_one_letter_code
_entity_poly.pdbx_strand_id
1 'polypeptide(L)' 'MSQAEFDKAAEEVKHLKVKPTDAEMLEIYSLYKQTTVGDVNTARPGMLDFAGKAKWDAWEKKKGQSKAFTAVGCVLLRK' A
#
# COMPACT_ATOMS: atom_id res chain seq x y z
N MET A 1 -5.98 -5.45 -12.66
CA MET A 1 -4.53 -5.21 -12.50
C MET A 1 -3.95 -6.44 -11.86
N SER A 2 -3.08 -7.13 -12.58
CA SER A 2 -2.48 -8.39 -12.11
C SER A 2 -1.32 -8.07 -11.17
N GLN A 3 -1.02 -8.96 -10.22
CA GLN A 3 0.07 -8.79 -9.24
C GLN A 3 1.42 -8.37 -9.89
N ALA A 4 1.67 -8.86 -11.11
CA ALA A 4 2.82 -8.50 -11.94
C ALA A 4 2.93 -7.02 -12.33
N GLU A 5 1.81 -6.30 -12.53
CA GLU A 5 1.85 -4.86 -12.84
C GLU A 5 2.26 -4.05 -11.60
N PHE A 6 1.90 -4.53 -10.41
CA PHE A 6 2.28 -3.94 -9.14
C PHE A 6 3.74 -4.19 -8.80
N ASP A 7 4.24 -5.41 -9.01
CA ASP A 7 5.66 -5.73 -8.80
C ASP A 7 6.54 -4.86 -9.71
N LYS A 8 6.09 -4.65 -10.96
CA LYS A 8 6.78 -3.75 -11.89
C LYS A 8 6.79 -2.29 -11.40
N ALA A 9 5.67 -1.79 -10.88
CA ALA A 9 5.59 -0.45 -10.30
C ALA A 9 6.47 -0.31 -9.04
N ALA A 10 6.53 -1.35 -8.20
CA ALA A 10 7.38 -1.37 -7.01
C ALA A 10 8.88 -1.37 -7.37
N GLU A 11 9.28 -2.09 -8.42
CA GLU A 11 10.65 -2.06 -8.94
C GLU A 11 10.98 -0.69 -9.57
N GLU A 12 10.07 -0.11 -10.37
CA GLU A 12 10.23 1.24 -10.92
C GLU A 12 10.44 2.28 -9.80
N VAL A 13 9.71 2.13 -8.69
CA VAL A 13 9.82 3.00 -7.51
C VAL A 13 11.19 2.90 -6.81
N LYS A 14 11.82 1.72 -6.79
CA LYS A 14 13.18 1.55 -6.24
C LYS A 14 14.26 2.22 -7.11
N HIS A 15 13.98 2.37 -8.41
CA HIS A 15 14.88 2.98 -9.38
C HIS A 15 14.61 4.47 -9.63
N LEU A 16 13.57 5.07 -9.02
CA LEU A 16 13.34 6.50 -9.07
C LEU A 16 14.46 7.24 -8.33
N LYS A 17 15.01 8.28 -8.98
CA LYS A 17 15.98 9.22 -8.36
C LYS A 17 15.41 9.93 -7.13
N VAL A 18 14.08 10.00 -7.03
CA VAL A 18 13.35 10.52 -5.88
C VAL A 18 12.84 9.31 -5.09
N LYS A 19 13.39 9.12 -3.89
CA LYS A 19 12.83 8.15 -2.95
C LYS A 19 11.39 8.57 -2.63
N PRO A 20 10.40 7.67 -2.75
CA PRO A 20 9.07 7.93 -2.26
C PRO A 20 9.14 8.27 -0.78
N THR A 21 8.24 9.14 -0.37
CA THR A 21 8.03 9.43 1.05
C THR A 21 7.49 8.19 1.76
N ASP A 22 7.72 8.10 3.08
CA ASP A 22 7.21 7.00 3.89
C ASP A 22 5.69 6.85 3.77
N ALA A 23 4.97 7.96 3.58
CA ALA A 23 3.53 7.98 3.34
C ALA A 23 3.12 7.22 2.07
N GLU A 24 3.84 7.42 0.97
CA GLU A 24 3.59 6.73 -0.31
C GLU A 24 3.91 5.24 -0.19
N MET A 25 4.98 4.87 0.51
CA MET A 25 5.29 3.46 0.78
C MET A 25 4.21 2.78 1.62
N LEU A 26 3.68 3.47 2.63
CA LEU A 26 2.57 2.97 3.46
C LEU A 26 1.28 2.82 2.65
N GLU A 27 1.02 3.77 1.75
CA GLU A 27 -0.15 3.70 0.87
C GLU A 27 -0.03 2.50 -0.09
N ILE A 28 1.10 2.32 -0.76
CA ILE A 28 1.36 1.15 -1.62
C ILE A 28 1.18 -0.16 -0.84
N TYR A 29 1.72 -0.24 0.39
CA TYR A 29 1.56 -1.41 1.25
C TYR A 29 0.09 -1.71 1.58
N SER A 30 -0.68 -0.68 1.97
CA SER A 30 -2.10 -0.83 2.30
C SER A 30 -2.91 -1.33 1.10
N LEU A 31 -2.63 -0.81 -0.10
CA LEU A 31 -3.29 -1.17 -1.35
C LEU A 31 -2.95 -2.61 -1.76
N TYR A 32 -1.69 -3.01 -1.59
CA TYR A 32 -1.23 -4.38 -1.82
C TYR A 32 -1.96 -5.37 -0.91
N LYS A 33 -2.04 -5.08 0.39
CA LYS A 33 -2.75 -5.94 1.33
C LYS A 33 -4.25 -6.00 1.03
N GLN A 34 -4.87 -4.87 0.65
CA GLN A 34 -6.29 -4.82 0.29
C GLN A 34 -6.63 -5.58 -1.01
N THR A 35 -5.75 -5.58 -2.01
CA THR A 35 -5.98 -6.31 -3.27
C THR A 35 -5.71 -7.82 -3.14
N THR A 36 -4.67 -8.19 -2.40
CA THR A 36 -4.26 -9.60 -2.19
C THR A 36 -5.09 -10.31 -1.13
N VAL A 37 -5.21 -9.73 0.05
CA VAL A 37 -5.93 -10.31 1.20
C VAL A 37 -7.39 -9.85 1.24
N GLY A 38 -7.64 -8.59 0.86
CA GLY A 38 -8.93 -7.95 1.12
C GLY A 38 -8.88 -7.13 2.41
N ASP A 39 -9.99 -7.07 3.10
CA ASP A 39 -10.12 -6.30 4.33
C ASP A 39 -9.15 -6.75 5.42
N VAL A 40 -8.71 -5.78 6.23
CA VAL A 40 -7.82 -6.05 7.36
C VAL A 40 -8.45 -7.07 8.31
N ASN A 41 -7.74 -8.18 8.49
CA ASN A 41 -8.15 -9.31 9.32
C ASN A 41 -7.12 -9.65 10.42
N THR A 42 -6.14 -8.76 10.61
CA THR A 42 -5.05 -8.92 11.59
C THR A 42 -5.26 -7.97 12.77
N ALA A 43 -4.80 -8.36 13.95
CA ALA A 43 -4.82 -7.50 15.13
C ALA A 43 -3.78 -6.37 14.99
N ARG A 44 -4.09 -5.21 15.58
CA ARG A 44 -3.21 -4.05 15.56
C ARG A 44 -1.89 -4.37 16.28
N PRO A 45 -0.72 -4.10 15.66
CA PRO A 45 0.58 -4.27 16.31
C PRO A 45 0.68 -3.48 17.61
N GLY A 46 1.46 -4.00 18.56
CA GLY A 46 1.70 -3.36 19.84
C GLY A 46 2.30 -1.95 19.69
N MET A 47 2.04 -1.08 20.67
CA MET A 47 2.33 0.35 20.62
C MET A 47 3.82 0.71 20.47
N LEU A 48 4.71 -0.25 20.70
CA LEU A 48 6.16 -0.12 20.53
C LEU A 48 6.62 -0.24 19.07
N ASP A 49 5.76 -0.77 18.18
CA ASP A 49 6.07 -0.98 16.76
C ASP A 49 5.42 0.11 15.90
N PHE A 50 6.05 1.30 15.87
CA PHE A 50 5.51 2.46 15.14
C PHE A 50 5.36 2.20 13.64
N ALA A 51 6.32 1.47 13.04
CA ALA A 51 6.30 1.14 11.62
C ALA A 51 5.20 0.11 11.29
N GLY A 52 5.05 -0.94 12.10
CA GLY A 52 3.98 -1.93 11.96
C GLY A 52 2.61 -1.30 12.20
N LYS A 53 2.48 -0.45 13.21
CA LYS A 53 1.26 0.32 13.49
C LYS A 53 0.88 1.19 12.29
N ALA A 54 1.82 1.93 11.70
CA ALA A 54 1.54 2.79 10.55
C ALA A 54 1.08 1.98 9.32
N LYS A 55 1.72 0.84 9.05
CA LYS A 55 1.33 -0.11 8.00
C LYS A 55 -0.08 -0.66 8.20
N TRP A 56 -0.39 -1.01 9.45
CA TRP A 56 -1.69 -1.57 9.82
C TRP A 56 -2.79 -0.51 9.75
N ASP A 57 -2.53 0.70 10.25
CA ASP A 57 -3.44 1.86 10.23
C ASP A 57 -3.77 2.25 8.77
N ALA A 58 -2.76 2.28 7.89
CA ALA A 58 -2.96 2.51 6.47
C ALA A 58 -3.84 1.42 5.82
N TRP A 59 -3.65 0.15 6.17
CA TRP A 59 -4.46 -0.95 5.67
C TRP A 59 -5.90 -0.93 6.20
N GLU A 60 -6.09 -0.66 7.50
CA GLU A 60 -7.41 -0.49 8.10
C GLU A 60 -8.18 0.67 7.47
N LYS A 61 -7.50 1.79 7.17
CA LYS A 61 -8.11 2.95 6.51
C LYS A 61 -8.64 2.65 5.10
N LYS A 62 -8.14 1.59 4.45
CA LYS A 62 -8.60 1.11 3.14
C LYS A 62 -9.67 0.01 3.24
N LYS A 63 -10.06 -0.41 4.45
CA LYS A 63 -11.14 -1.38 4.68
C LYS A 63 -12.44 -0.91 4.03
N GLY A 64 -13.11 -1.79 3.29
CA GLY A 64 -14.32 -1.47 2.54
C GLY A 64 -14.08 -0.76 1.20
N GLN A 65 -12.83 -0.48 0.80
CA GLN A 65 -12.55 -0.07 -0.57
C GLN A 65 -12.54 -1.30 -1.49
N SER A 66 -13.52 -1.35 -2.39
CA SER A 66 -13.61 -2.35 -3.45
C SER A 66 -12.35 -2.34 -4.31
N LYS A 67 -11.84 -3.53 -4.68
CA LYS A 67 -10.59 -3.77 -5.44
C LYS A 67 -10.39 -2.91 -6.70
N ALA A 68 -11.45 -2.33 -7.25
CA ALA A 68 -11.41 -1.49 -8.44
C ALA A 68 -10.90 -0.05 -8.19
N PHE A 69 -11.08 0.52 -6.99
CA PHE A 69 -10.74 1.92 -6.73
C PHE A 69 -9.25 2.12 -6.36
N THR A 70 -8.60 1.07 -5.86
CA THR A 70 -7.22 1.09 -5.37
C THR A 70 -6.16 1.14 -6.48
N ALA A 71 -6.49 0.72 -7.70
CA ALA A 71 -5.58 0.79 -8.85
C ALA A 71 -5.29 2.24 -9.32
N VAL A 72 -6.20 3.18 -9.06
CA VAL A 72 -6.08 4.57 -9.52
C VAL A 72 -5.02 5.34 -8.72
N GLY A 73 -4.78 4.97 -7.46
CA GLY A 73 -3.77 5.63 -6.61
C GLY A 73 -2.33 5.39 -7.07
N CYS A 74 -2.00 4.20 -7.57
CA CYS A 74 -0.64 3.88 -8.02
C CYS A 74 -0.27 4.58 -9.35
N VAL A 75 -1.27 4.94 -10.16
CA VAL A 75 -1.07 5.68 -11.42
C VAL A 75 -0.87 7.18 -11.16
N LEU A 76 -1.38 7.72 -10.06
CA LEU A 76 -1.24 9.13 -9.70
C LEU A 76 0.20 9.53 -9.32
N LEU A 77 1.06 8.57 -9.00
CA LEU A 77 2.50 8.78 -8.75
C LEU A 77 3.34 8.90 -10.05
N ARG A 78 2.69 8.79 -11.23
CA ARG A 78 3.31 9.00 -12.55
C ARG A 78 3.09 10.42 -13.13
N LYS A 79 2.48 11.35 -12.39
CA LYS A 79 2.28 12.75 -12.82
C LYS A 79 3.21 13.71 -12.10
#